data_AF-A0A268UBK5-F1
#
_entry.id   AF-A0A268UBK5-F1
#
_cell.length_a   1.000
_cell.length_b   1.000
_cell.length_c   1.000
_cell.angle_alpha   90.00
_cell.angle_beta   90.00
_cell.angle_gamma   90.00
#
_symmetry.space_group_name_H-M   'P 1'
#
loop_
_entity.id
_entity.type
_entity.pdbx_description
1 polymer ?
#
loop_
_entity_poly.entity_id
_entity_poly.type
_entity_poly.pdbx_seq_one_letter_code
_entity_poly.pdbx_strand_id
1 'polypeptide(L)'
;MKTRFNNPLQDSKVIDLFCGIGGLTHGLIQEGFKVVAGFNIDSSCKFAYEINNGSTFYNKDVELIQKEEINNLFGNAKTKILVGCAPCQPFSRYTLKQKRDERWGLIYSLK
;
A
#
# COMPACT_ATOMS: atom_id res chain seq x y z
N MET A 1 23.85 15.14 -22.92
CA MET A 1 23.99 13.67 -22.78
C MET A 1 23.89 13.33 -21.30
N LYS A 2 22.69 13.02 -20.78
CA LYS A 2 22.51 12.60 -19.37
C LYS A 2 22.93 11.14 -19.28
N THR A 3 24.01 10.87 -18.55
CA THR A 3 24.55 9.54 -18.31
C THR A 3 23.48 8.65 -17.68
N ARG A 4 23.32 7.44 -18.23
CA ARG A 4 22.46 6.37 -17.71
C ARG A 4 23.03 5.86 -16.38
N PHE A 5 22.78 6.57 -15.29
CA PHE A 5 22.72 5.92 -14.00
C PHE A 5 21.43 5.10 -14.01
N ASN A 6 21.53 3.78 -13.87
CA ASN A 6 20.36 2.98 -13.49
C ASN A 6 19.83 3.59 -12.19
N ASN A 7 18.69 4.28 -12.28
CA ASN A 7 18.05 4.83 -11.10
C ASN A 7 17.65 3.61 -10.24
N PRO A 8 18.15 3.43 -9.00
CA PRO A 8 17.83 2.25 -8.19
C PRO A 8 16.32 2.06 -8.00
N LEU A 9 15.53 3.14 -8.19
CA LEU A 9 14.07 3.14 -8.21
C LEU A 9 13.45 2.37 -9.39
N GLN A 10 14.12 2.27 -10.55
CA GLN A 10 13.58 1.60 -11.75
C GLN A 10 13.46 0.07 -11.61
N ASP A 11 14.21 -0.56 -10.69
CA ASP A 11 14.18 -2.01 -10.44
C ASP A 11 13.53 -2.35 -9.08
N SER A 12 12.75 -1.40 -8.56
CA SER A 12 11.95 -1.56 -7.36
C SER A 12 10.46 -1.68 -7.72
N LYS A 13 9.72 -2.41 -6.89
CA LYS A 13 8.25 -2.41 -6.92
C LYS A 13 7.73 -2.14 -5.53
N VAL A 14 6.67 -1.34 -5.46
CA VAL A 14 5.99 -0.99 -4.22
C VAL A 14 4.57 -1.54 -4.22
N ILE A 15 4.15 -2.07 -3.08
CA ILE A 15 2.76 -2.44 -2.79
C ILE A 15 2.31 -1.63 -1.57
N ASP A 16 1.14 -0.99 -1.66
CA ASP A 16 0.56 -0.12 -0.64
C ASP A 16 -0.62 -0.81 0.06
N LEU A 17 -0.44 -1.19 1.32
CA LEU A 17 -1.47 -1.77 2.18
C LEU A 17 -2.26 -0.67 2.89
N PHE A 18 -3.58 -0.83 3.00
CA PHE A 18 -4.48 0.22 3.51
C PHE A 18 -4.44 1.49 2.65
N CYS A 19 -4.38 1.34 1.32
CA CYS A 19 -4.05 2.44 0.42
C CYS A 19 -5.08 3.60 0.36
N GLY A 20 -6.34 3.32 0.71
CA GLY A 20 -7.44 4.28 0.64
C GLY A 20 -7.57 4.83 -0.77
N ILE A 21 -7.84 6.13 -0.91
CA ILE A 21 -7.88 6.81 -2.22
C ILE A 21 -6.49 7.00 -2.86
N GLY A 22 -5.40 6.57 -2.20
CA GLY A 22 -4.06 6.52 -2.78
C GLY A 22 -3.16 7.72 -2.48
N GLY A 23 -3.32 8.43 -1.36
CA GLY A 23 -2.46 9.57 -1.02
C GLY A 23 -0.98 9.20 -0.85
N LEU A 24 -0.68 8.11 -0.13
CA LEU A 24 0.68 7.58 0.01
C LEU A 24 1.23 7.09 -1.33
N THR A 25 0.45 6.29 -2.05
CA THR A 25 0.74 5.85 -3.41
C THR A 25 1.13 7.03 -4.32
N HIS A 26 0.35 8.11 -4.31
CA HIS A 26 0.58 9.27 -5.16
C HIS A 26 1.93 9.93 -4.88
N GLY A 27 2.27 10.13 -3.60
CA GLY A 27 3.57 10.67 -3.20
C GLY A 27 4.74 9.79 -3.65
N LEU A 28 4.62 8.47 -3.49
CA LEU A 28 5.64 7.51 -3.94
C LEU A 28 5.86 7.56 -5.46
N ILE A 29 4.78 7.69 -6.23
CA ILE A 29 4.85 7.82 -7.68
C ILE A 29 5.53 9.14 -8.08
N GLN A 30 5.23 10.25 -7.40
CA GLN A 30 5.90 11.54 -7.63
C GLN A 30 7.42 11.47 -7.38
N GLU A 31 7.84 10.71 -6.37
CA GLU A 31 9.26 10.45 -6.08
C GLU A 31 9.90 9.41 -7.02
N GLY A 32 9.16 8.89 -8.00
CA GLY A 32 9.67 8.00 -9.04
C GLY A 32 9.68 6.51 -8.66
N PHE A 33 9.01 6.12 -7.58
CA PHE A 33 8.80 4.71 -7.27
C PHE A 33 7.73 4.07 -8.15
N LYS A 34 7.89 2.78 -8.45
CA LYS A 34 6.90 2.00 -9.20
C LYS A 34 5.92 1.31 -8.24
N VAL A 35 4.81 1.99 -7.93
CA VAL A 35 3.71 1.37 -7.17
C VAL A 35 2.89 0.50 -8.10
N VAL A 36 2.81 -0.81 -7.80
CA VAL A 36 2.15 -1.79 -8.68
C VAL A 36 0.77 -2.21 -8.20
N ALA A 37 0.51 -2.10 -6.90
CA ALA A 37 -0.75 -2.52 -6.31
C ALA A 37 -1.06 -1.75 -5.02
N GLY A 38 -2.34 -1.50 -4.79
CA GLY A 38 -2.88 -1.01 -3.52
C GLY A 38 -3.98 -1.93 -3.00
N PHE A 39 -4.01 -2.18 -1.69
CA PHE A 39 -5.02 -3.01 -1.03
C PHE A 39 -5.85 -2.19 -0.05
N ASN A 40 -7.18 -2.25 -0.17
CA ASN A 40 -8.09 -1.69 0.82
C ASN A 40 -9.45 -2.39 0.81
N ILE A 41 -10.10 -2.49 1.96
CA ILE A 41 -11.44 -3.11 2.10
C ILE A 41 -12.56 -2.21 1.56
N ASP A 42 -12.34 -0.90 1.46
CA ASP A 42 -13.34 0.03 0.97
C ASP A 42 -13.29 0.14 -0.55
N SER A 43 -14.27 -0.46 -1.23
CA SER A 43 -14.37 -0.48 -2.69
C SER A 43 -14.63 0.91 -3.29
N SER A 44 -15.12 1.87 -2.50
CA SER A 44 -15.35 3.25 -2.96
C SER A 44 -14.03 3.95 -3.35
N CYS A 45 -12.91 3.51 -2.78
CA CYS A 45 -11.58 4.04 -3.08
C CYS A 45 -11.09 3.68 -4.49
N LYS A 46 -11.62 2.61 -5.10
CA LYS A 46 -11.08 2.04 -6.35
C LYS A 46 -10.93 3.07 -7.46
N PHE A 47 -12.00 3.80 -7.77
CA PHE A 47 -12.01 4.74 -8.88
C PHE A 47 -10.95 5.83 -8.70
N ALA A 48 -10.92 6.48 -7.53
CA ALA A 48 -9.94 7.52 -7.23
C ALA A 48 -8.50 6.98 -7.22
N TYR A 49 -8.31 5.76 -6.68
CA TYR A 49 -7.01 5.13 -6.62
C TYR A 49 -6.44 4.85 -8.02
N GLU A 50 -7.19 4.14 -8.87
CA GLU A 50 -6.70 3.69 -10.17
C GLU A 50 -6.54 4.85 -11.15
N ILE A 51 -7.50 5.78 -11.19
CA ILE A 51 -7.47 6.92 -12.13
C ILE A 51 -6.32 7.88 -11.83
N ASN A 52 -6.05 8.17 -10.55
CA ASN A 52 -5.06 9.18 -10.19
C ASN A 52 -3.62 8.65 -10.11
N ASN A 53 -3.46 7.33 -9.96
CA ASN A 53 -2.15 6.73 -9.71
C ASN A 53 -1.69 5.77 -10.81
N GLY A 54 -2.59 5.24 -11.65
CA GLY A 54 -2.21 4.24 -12.66
C GLY A 54 -1.69 2.93 -12.05
N SER A 55 -2.05 2.66 -10.79
CA SER A 55 -1.74 1.42 -10.06
C SER A 55 -3.01 0.59 -9.86
N THR A 56 -2.88 -0.72 -9.77
CA THR A 56 -4.03 -1.63 -9.63
C THR A 56 -4.59 -1.61 -8.20
N PHE A 57 -5.91 -1.48 -8.06
CA PHE A 57 -6.57 -1.56 -6.76
C PHE A 57 -7.12 -2.98 -6.50
N TYR A 58 -6.85 -3.49 -5.30
CA TYR A 58 -7.38 -4.76 -4.81
C TYR A 58 -8.33 -4.50 -3.63
N ASN A 59 -9.62 -4.79 -3.85
CA ASN A 59 -10.61 -4.74 -2.78
C ASN A 59 -10.50 -5.98 -1.90
N LYS A 60 -9.61 -5.95 -0.91
CA LYS A 60 -9.30 -7.12 -0.08
C LYS A 60 -8.85 -6.68 1.31
N ASP A 61 -9.23 -7.49 2.30
CA ASP A 61 -8.68 -7.40 3.64
C ASP A 61 -7.22 -7.86 3.62
N VAL A 62 -6.34 -7.11 4.29
CA VAL A 62 -4.93 -7.43 4.38
C VAL A 62 -4.68 -8.74 5.13
N GLU A 63 -5.56 -9.12 6.07
CA GLU A 63 -5.44 -10.37 6.83
C GLU A 63 -5.70 -11.60 5.95
N LEU A 64 -6.35 -11.40 4.80
CA LEU A 64 -6.67 -12.45 3.83
C LEU A 64 -5.68 -12.50 2.65
N ILE A 65 -4.65 -11.66 2.66
CA ILE A 65 -3.61 -11.66 1.63
C ILE A 65 -2.64 -12.81 1.89
N GLN A 66 -2.48 -13.67 0.88
CA GLN A 66 -1.49 -14.74 0.92
C GLN A 66 -0.12 -14.22 0.48
N LYS A 67 0.94 -14.82 1.03
CA LYS A 67 2.34 -14.48 0.70
C LYS A 67 2.62 -14.63 -0.80
N GLU A 68 2.02 -15.63 -1.44
CA GLU A 68 2.16 -15.92 -2.86
C GLU A 68 1.60 -14.79 -3.72
N GLU A 69 0.49 -14.16 -3.31
CA GLU A 69 -0.11 -13.04 -4.02
C GLU A 69 0.85 -11.84 -4.06
N ILE A 70 1.41 -11.48 -2.89
CA ILE A 70 2.40 -10.40 -2.78
C ILE A 70 3.67 -10.73 -3.57
N ASN A 71 4.15 -11.97 -3.49
CA ASN A 71 5.33 -12.41 -4.25
C ASN A 71 5.11 -12.35 -5.76
N ASN A 72 3.92 -12.72 -6.25
CA ASN A 72 3.58 -12.64 -7.67
C ASN A 72 3.53 -11.19 -8.16
N LEU A 73 2.98 -10.27 -7.35
CA LEU A 73 2.95 -8.85 -7.66
C LEU A 73 4.36 -8.24 -7.74
N PHE A 74 5.24 -8.60 -6.80
CA PHE A 74 6.65 -8.22 -6.89
C PHE A 74 7.37 -8.89 -8.07
N GLY A 75 7.09 -10.16 -8.34
CA GLY A 75 7.81 -10.95 -9.34
C GLY A 75 9.32 -10.91 -9.08
N ASN A 76 10.09 -10.62 -10.14
CA ASN A 76 11.56 -10.60 -10.12
C ASN A 76 12.17 -9.24 -9.73
N ALA A 77 11.40 -8.32 -9.15
CA ALA A 77 11.93 -7.03 -8.70
C ALA A 77 13.07 -7.25 -7.70
N LYS A 78 14.21 -6.57 -7.92
CA LYS A 78 15.38 -6.66 -7.01
C LYS A 78 15.10 -6.03 -5.66
N THR A 79 14.36 -4.93 -5.65
CA THR A 79 13.95 -4.25 -4.44
C THR A 79 12.43 -4.34 -4.29
N LYS A 80 11.98 -5.03 -3.24
CA LYS A 80 10.57 -5.22 -2.93
C LYS A 80 10.22 -4.34 -1.74
N ILE A 81 9.27 -3.43 -1.93
CA ILE A 81 8.90 -2.46 -0.91
C ILE A 81 7.43 -2.69 -0.58
N LEU A 82 7.16 -2.99 0.68
CA LEU A 82 5.81 -3.06 1.21
C LEU A 82 5.62 -1.86 2.13
N VAL A 83 4.63 -1.03 1.83
CA VAL A 83 4.26 0.12 2.67
C VAL A 83 2.82 -0.05 3.11
N GLY A 84 2.43 0.68 4.15
CA GLY A 84 1.01 0.81 4.45
C GLY A 84 0.73 1.83 5.52
N CYS A 85 -0.40 2.53 5.37
CA CYS A 85 -0.90 3.46 6.37
C CYS A 85 -1.98 2.76 7.21
N ALA A 86 -1.53 1.87 8.08
CA ALA A 86 -2.45 1.13 8.96
C ALA A 86 -3.32 2.12 9.77
N PRO A 87 -4.60 1.79 10.00
CA PRO A 87 -5.55 2.70 10.64
C PRO A 87 -5.03 3.14 12.01
N CYS A 88 -4.80 4.46 12.16
CA CYS A 88 -4.33 5.07 13.41
C CYS A 88 -5.45 5.33 14.42
N GLN A 89 -6.70 5.16 13.98
CA GLN A 89 -7.92 5.34 14.79
C GLN A 89 -7.86 4.65 16.16
N PRO A 90 -7.43 3.39 16.31
CA PRO A 90 -7.29 2.75 17.62
C PRO A 90 -6.33 3.46 18.60
N PHE A 91 -5.41 4.30 18.10
CA PHE A 91 -4.38 4.99 18.88
C PHE A 91 -4.68 6.47 19.12
N SER A 92 -5.79 7.00 18.59
CA SER A 92 -6.15 8.40 18.77
C SER A 92 -6.79 8.66 20.13
N ARG A 93 -6.51 9.81 20.76
CA ARG A 93 -7.14 10.20 22.05
C ARG A 93 -8.66 10.29 21.97
N TYR A 94 -9.22 10.49 20.78
CA TYR A 94 -10.65 10.64 20.54
C TYR A 94 -11.43 9.32 20.68
N THR A 95 -10.78 8.17 20.43
CA THR A 95 -11.39 6.83 20.41
C THR A 95 -11.09 6.00 21.65
N LEU A 96 -10.26 6.48 22.59
CA LEU A 96 -9.92 5.79 23.85
C LEU A 96 -11.13 5.43 24.73
N LYS A 97 -12.29 6.06 24.52
CA LYS A 97 -13.54 5.77 25.25
C LYS A 97 -14.37 4.63 24.64
N GLN A 98 -14.02 4.11 23.46
CA GLN A 98 -14.74 3.01 22.82
C GLN A 98 -14.18 1.64 23.23
N LYS A 99 -15.07 0.64 23.42
CA LYS A 99 -14.67 -0.75 23.67
C LYS A 99 -13.87 -1.28 22.47
N ARG A 100 -12.82 -2.06 22.76
CA ARG A 100 -11.87 -2.74 21.85
C ARG A 100 -12.25 -2.63 20.36
N ASP A 101 -11.48 -1.82 19.65
CA ASP A 101 -11.60 -1.66 18.21
C ASP A 101 -10.87 -2.81 17.50
N GLU A 102 -11.57 -3.58 16.67
CA GLU A 102 -11.03 -4.72 15.91
C GLU A 102 -9.83 -4.32 15.04
N ARG A 103 -9.73 -3.04 14.65
CA ARG A 103 -8.60 -2.47 13.90
C ARG A 103 -7.28 -2.46 14.68
N TRP A 104 -7.28 -2.73 15.99
CA TRP A 104 -6.04 -2.91 16.78
C TRP A 104 -5.16 -4.05 16.26
N GLY A 105 -5.77 -5.13 15.74
CA GLY A 105 -5.05 -6.29 15.22
C GLY A 105 -4.25 -6.00 13.95
N LEU A 106 -4.74 -5.07 13.13
CA LEU A 106 -4.26 -4.82 11.77
C LEU A 106 -2.79 -4.38 11.68
N ILE A 107 -2.25 -3.74 12.72
CA ILE A 107 -0.82 -3.43 12.78
C ILE A 107 0.02 -4.70 12.95
N TYR A 108 -0.46 -5.68 13.71
CA TYR A 108 0.25 -6.95 13.91
C TYR A 108 0.23 -7.85 12.68
N SER A 109 -0.72 -7.61 11.77
CA SER A 109 -0.85 -8.31 10.48
C SER A 109 0.20 -7.88 9.44
N LEU A 110 1.04 -6.88 9.76
CA LEU A 110 2.16 -6.41 8.92
C LEU A 110 3.51 -7.12 9.19
N LYS A 111 3.51 -8.25 9.94
CA LYS A 111 4.72 -9.02 10.28
C LYS A 111 5.18 -9.97 9.18
#